data_AF-A0A328C6J7-F1
#
_entry.id   AF-A0A328C6J7-F1
#
_cell.length_a   1.000
_cell.length_b   1.000
_cell.length_c   1.000
_cell.angle_alpha   90.00
_cell.angle_beta   90.00
_cell.angle_gamma   90.00
#
_symmetry.space_group_name_H-M   'P 1'
#
loop_
_entity.id
_entity.type
_entity.pdbx_description
1 polymer ?
#
loop_
_entity_poly.entity_id
_entity_poly.type
_entity_poly.pdbx_seq_one_letter_code
_entity_poly.pdbx_strand_id
1 'polypeptide(L)'
;MFFEQSGFHLFTWRNIRVSASPWYGLLMAMLVVFPAFTGGSVVAGLMWALAVTISLLVHEFGHALVAQRYGLGPSVLLHGFGGLCTMEREADTDGQDARVVFAGPAAGLLFGGLVYLVTLLAPTLVYSSGVMVTFVIALLYVNIVWSLVNLLVPMWPLDGGQLFHLLLRRFKDEEYARRTTLTVSIFVAIPAAIVAFLMFRSLLIGFFAVMVVMNCMTMLQNGQSLVGRRSTRSQSRASDFHQELLVEAEAALADEDWREAYRLCHQMRASGTMPQKMLDRVWGILGVSATEMGEWDEALGYLERAPRSPEAERAAARCRDALRMQSA
;
A
#
# COMPACT_ATOMS: atom_id res chain seq x y z
N MET A 1 1.41 7.87 12.61
CA MET A 1 0.13 8.25 13.25
C MET A 1 -0.91 7.23 12.83
N PHE A 2 -1.80 6.87 13.76
CA PHE A 2 -2.78 5.78 13.72
C PHE A 2 -3.69 5.80 12.49
N PHE A 3 -3.25 5.26 11.36
CA PHE A 3 -4.21 4.49 10.56
C PHE A 3 -4.45 3.23 11.36
N GLU A 4 -5.61 3.12 12.00
CA GLU A 4 -6.06 1.84 12.54
C GLU A 4 -5.93 0.82 11.42
N GLN A 5 -4.93 -0.07 11.48
CA GLN A 5 -4.86 -1.19 10.55
C GLN A 5 -6.01 -2.18 10.80
N SER A 6 -6.72 -2.01 11.91
CA SER A 6 -7.85 -2.79 12.36
C SER A 6 -9.11 -1.92 12.41
N GLY A 7 -9.93 -2.00 11.36
CA GLY A 7 -11.34 -1.61 11.42
C GLY A 7 -12.22 -2.82 11.66
N PHE A 8 -13.48 -2.59 12.03
CA PHE A 8 -14.50 -3.64 12.00
C PHE A 8 -14.69 -4.09 10.56
N HIS A 9 -14.53 -5.39 10.32
CA HIS A 9 -14.79 -5.98 9.01
C HIS A 9 -16.27 -5.75 8.65
N LEU A 10 -16.50 -5.18 7.47
CA LEU A 10 -17.85 -4.99 6.93
C LEU A 10 -18.20 -6.13 5.99
N PHE A 11 -17.39 -6.31 4.94
CA PHE A 11 -17.59 -7.35 3.94
C PHE A 11 -16.29 -7.60 3.15
N THR A 12 -16.30 -8.64 2.33
CA THR A 12 -15.21 -8.94 1.39
C THR A 12 -15.79 -9.21 0.02
N TRP A 13 -15.26 -8.52 -0.98
CA TRP A 13 -15.71 -8.67 -2.36
C TRP A 13 -14.51 -8.83 -3.28
N ARG A 14 -14.51 -9.89 -4.09
CA ARG A 14 -13.40 -10.24 -5.00
C ARG A 14 -12.03 -10.20 -4.31
N ASN A 15 -11.88 -10.76 -3.11
CA ASN A 15 -10.63 -10.71 -2.34
C ASN A 15 -10.16 -9.29 -1.91
N ILE A 16 -11.06 -8.30 -1.96
CA ILE A 16 -10.84 -6.95 -1.40
C ILE A 16 -11.58 -6.92 -0.06
N ARG A 17 -10.84 -6.79 1.04
CA ARG A 17 -11.43 -6.65 2.38
C ARG A 17 -11.84 -5.21 2.59
N VAL A 18 -13.10 -4.99 2.99
CA VAL A 18 -13.61 -3.66 3.36
C VAL A 18 -13.87 -3.63 4.86
N SER A 19 -13.23 -2.70 5.55
CA SER A 19 -13.37 -2.48 6.99
C SER A 19 -13.77 -1.04 7.28
N ALA A 20 -14.41 -0.78 8.41
CA ALA A 20 -14.70 0.58 8.88
C ALA A 20 -14.17 0.80 10.29
N SER A 21 -13.58 1.97 10.50
CA SER A 21 -13.08 2.37 11.81
C SER A 21 -14.21 2.91 12.70
N PRO A 22 -14.07 2.85 14.04
CA PRO A 22 -15.01 3.49 14.96
C PRO A 22 -15.21 4.98 14.64
N TRP A 23 -14.15 5.68 14.22
CA TRP A 23 -14.22 7.08 13.82
C TRP A 23 -15.03 7.34 12.57
N TYR A 24 -15.04 6.40 11.62
CA TYR A 24 -15.96 6.48 10.48
C TYR A 24 -17.41 6.43 10.95
N GLY A 25 -17.73 5.51 11.86
CA GLY A 25 -19.06 5.40 12.46
C GLY A 25 -19.48 6.69 13.17
N LEU A 26 -18.58 7.29 13.94
CA LEU A 26 -18.84 8.56 14.61
C LEU A 26 -19.06 9.72 13.62
N LEU A 27 -18.26 9.80 12.55
CA LEU A 27 -18.44 10.81 11.51
C LEU A 27 -19.81 10.66 10.84
N MET A 28 -20.21 9.45 10.48
CA MET A 28 -21.51 9.19 9.87
C MET A 28 -22.66 9.53 10.85
N ALA A 29 -22.54 9.15 12.11
CA ALA A 29 -23.53 9.50 13.14
C ALA A 29 -23.64 11.02 13.32
N MET A 30 -22.50 11.74 13.36
CA MET A 30 -22.49 13.19 13.42
C MET A 30 -23.17 13.80 12.19
N LEU A 31 -22.91 13.28 10.99
CA LEU A 31 -23.51 13.78 9.75
C LEU A 31 -25.03 13.57 9.71
N VAL A 32 -25.53 12.49 10.33
CA VAL A 32 -26.97 12.21 10.47
C VAL A 32 -27.64 13.12 11.48
N VAL A 33 -27.02 13.32 12.66
CA VAL A 33 -27.66 13.97 13.80
C VAL A 33 -27.42 15.49 13.82
N PHE A 34 -26.26 15.97 13.37
CA PHE A 34 -25.91 17.39 13.39
C PHE A 34 -26.94 18.31 12.71
N PRO A 35 -27.54 17.94 11.56
CA PRO A 35 -28.62 18.74 10.97
C PRO A 35 -29.78 19.00 11.93
N ALA A 36 -30.14 18.04 12.80
CA ALA A 36 -31.23 18.24 13.76
C ALA A 36 -30.94 19.36 14.77
N PHE A 37 -29.67 19.59 15.11
CA PHE A 37 -29.25 20.68 16.00
C PHE A 37 -29.19 22.05 15.32
N THR A 38 -29.21 22.09 13.98
CA THR A 38 -29.17 23.32 13.17
C THR A 38 -30.48 23.62 12.45
N GLY A 39 -31.57 22.93 12.83
CA GLY A 39 -32.91 23.11 12.26
C GLY A 39 -33.17 22.33 10.96
N GLY A 40 -32.26 21.43 10.57
CA GLY A 40 -32.39 20.52 9.44
C GLY A 40 -33.02 19.17 9.79
N SER A 41 -33.20 18.32 8.77
CA SER A 41 -33.82 17.00 8.90
C SER A 41 -32.79 15.89 9.11
N VAL A 42 -33.02 15.01 10.09
CA VAL A 42 -32.24 13.77 10.29
C VAL A 42 -32.30 12.89 9.05
N VAL A 43 -33.44 12.84 8.36
CA VAL A 43 -33.60 12.05 7.12
C VAL A 43 -32.69 12.61 6.03
N ALA A 44 -32.58 13.94 5.91
CA ALA A 44 -31.65 14.55 4.97
C ALA A 44 -30.19 14.24 5.32
N GLY A 45 -29.82 14.28 6.60
CA GLY A 45 -28.51 13.86 7.09
C GLY A 45 -28.21 12.39 6.77
N LEU A 46 -29.19 11.50 6.94
CA LEU A 46 -29.08 10.09 6.57
C LEU A 46 -28.83 9.88 5.08
N MET A 47 -29.56 10.59 4.21
CA MET A 47 -29.32 10.52 2.77
C MET A 47 -27.91 11.01 2.41
N TRP A 48 -27.44 12.10 3.03
CA TRP A 48 -26.06 12.56 2.85
C TRP A 48 -25.04 11.52 3.30
N ALA A 49 -25.21 10.91 4.48
CA ALA A 49 -24.28 9.90 4.99
C ALA A 49 -24.23 8.67 4.07
N LEU A 50 -25.39 8.24 3.57
CA LEU A 50 -25.49 7.16 2.60
C LEU A 50 -24.80 7.50 1.28
N ALA A 51 -25.06 8.70 0.74
CA ALA A 51 -24.45 9.16 -0.50
C ALA A 51 -22.92 9.24 -0.39
N VAL A 52 -22.41 9.81 0.71
CA VAL A 52 -20.97 9.89 1.01
C VAL A 52 -20.38 8.48 1.10
N THR A 53 -21.03 7.57 1.84
CA THR A 53 -20.55 6.18 1.99
C THR A 53 -20.46 5.46 0.64
N ILE A 54 -21.52 5.54 -0.17
CA ILE A 54 -21.53 4.92 -1.51
C ILE A 54 -20.44 5.52 -2.39
N SER A 55 -20.29 6.84 -2.38
CA SER A 55 -19.31 7.53 -3.22
C SER A 55 -17.87 7.21 -2.81
N LEU A 56 -17.59 7.17 -1.50
CA LEU A 56 -16.29 6.73 -0.96
C LEU A 56 -16.00 5.31 -1.38
N LEU A 57 -16.95 4.39 -1.24
CA LEU A 57 -16.76 3.01 -1.68
C LEU A 57 -16.45 2.95 -3.17
N VAL A 58 -17.22 3.63 -4.02
CA VAL A 58 -16.96 3.66 -5.48
C VAL A 58 -15.56 4.18 -5.79
N HIS A 59 -15.13 5.25 -5.13
CA HIS A 59 -13.79 5.82 -5.26
C HIS A 59 -12.71 4.81 -4.84
N GLU A 60 -12.80 4.25 -3.63
CA GLU A 60 -11.81 3.29 -3.13
C GLU A 60 -11.78 1.99 -3.94
N PHE A 61 -12.93 1.53 -4.44
CA PHE A 61 -13.00 0.40 -5.35
C PHE A 61 -12.32 0.70 -6.69
N GLY A 62 -12.30 1.96 -7.15
CA GLY A 62 -11.51 2.38 -8.29
C GLY A 62 -10.03 2.04 -8.10
N HIS A 63 -9.44 2.48 -6.98
CA HIS A 63 -8.06 2.14 -6.62
C HIS A 63 -7.87 0.63 -6.49
N ALA A 64 -8.71 -0.02 -5.68
CA ALA A 64 -8.55 -1.43 -5.35
C ALA A 64 -8.68 -2.34 -6.58
N LEU A 65 -9.59 -2.06 -7.51
CA LEU A 65 -9.76 -2.85 -8.73
C LEU A 65 -8.53 -2.78 -9.65
N VAL A 66 -7.89 -1.61 -9.76
CA VAL A 66 -6.67 -1.47 -10.56
C VAL A 66 -5.46 -2.06 -9.83
N ALA A 67 -5.35 -1.87 -8.52
CA ALA A 67 -4.31 -2.51 -7.69
C ALA A 67 -4.39 -4.05 -7.75
N GLN A 68 -5.60 -4.59 -7.73
CA GLN A 68 -5.85 -6.03 -7.88
C GLN A 68 -5.38 -6.55 -9.24
N ARG A 69 -5.57 -5.80 -10.33
CA ARG A 69 -5.06 -6.20 -11.67
C ARG A 69 -3.54 -6.30 -11.70
N TYR A 70 -2.84 -5.56 -10.84
CA TYR A 70 -1.39 -5.66 -10.66
C TYR A 70 -0.97 -6.64 -9.55
N GLY A 71 -1.91 -7.35 -8.92
CA GLY A 71 -1.60 -8.34 -7.88
C GLY A 71 -1.05 -7.74 -6.58
N LEU A 72 -1.43 -6.50 -6.25
CA LEU A 72 -0.89 -5.74 -5.11
C LEU A 72 -1.56 -6.07 -3.76
N GLY A 73 -2.57 -6.95 -3.74
CA GLY A 73 -3.32 -7.32 -2.54
C GLY A 73 -3.99 -6.13 -1.84
N PRO A 74 -4.98 -5.47 -2.47
CA PRO A 74 -5.57 -4.26 -1.91
C PRO A 74 -6.58 -4.55 -0.78
N SER A 75 -6.61 -3.67 0.22
CA SER A 75 -7.65 -3.65 1.26
C SER A 75 -8.15 -2.22 1.50
N VAL A 76 -9.44 -2.07 1.78
CA VAL A 76 -10.10 -0.77 1.95
C VAL A 76 -10.49 -0.58 3.41
N LEU A 77 -10.09 0.56 3.98
CA LEU A 77 -10.50 1.00 5.30
C LEU A 77 -11.25 2.33 5.19
N LEU A 78 -12.50 2.36 5.63
CA LEU A 78 -13.25 3.59 5.82
C LEU A 78 -12.90 4.17 7.20
N HIS A 79 -12.46 5.43 7.25
CA HIS A 79 -12.06 6.11 8.47
C HIS A 79 -12.58 7.55 8.53
N GLY A 80 -12.40 8.24 9.66
CA GLY A 80 -12.96 9.58 9.90
C GLY A 80 -12.48 10.70 8.95
N PHE A 81 -11.50 10.45 8.07
CA PHE A 81 -11.05 11.41 7.06
C PHE A 81 -11.39 10.98 5.62
N GLY A 82 -12.03 9.83 5.41
CA GLY A 82 -12.35 9.30 4.08
C GLY A 82 -12.16 7.79 3.98
N GLY A 83 -11.81 7.33 2.79
CA GLY A 83 -11.36 5.96 2.54
C GLY A 83 -9.85 5.89 2.45
N LEU A 84 -9.29 4.74 2.81
CA LEU A 84 -7.89 4.41 2.62
C LEU A 84 -7.79 3.04 1.95
N CYS A 85 -7.33 3.02 0.71
CA CYS A 85 -6.90 1.79 0.04
C CYS A 85 -5.44 1.49 0.38
N THR A 86 -5.21 0.50 1.23
CA THR A 86 -3.86 -0.03 1.51
C THR A 86 -3.53 -1.19 0.59
N MET A 87 -2.24 -1.48 0.42
CA MET A 87 -1.74 -2.56 -0.43
C MET A 87 -0.81 -3.46 0.39
N GLU A 88 -0.96 -4.77 0.25
CA GLU A 88 -0.05 -5.75 0.86
C GLU A 88 1.32 -5.75 0.18
N ARG A 89 1.37 -5.40 -1.11
CA ARG A 89 2.59 -5.34 -1.91
C ARG A 89 2.72 -3.97 -2.55
N GLU A 90 3.95 -3.48 -2.61
CA GLU A 90 4.31 -2.27 -3.36
C GLU A 90 4.24 -2.54 -4.88
N ALA A 91 3.92 -1.51 -5.66
CA ALA A 91 3.91 -1.61 -7.11
C ALA A 91 5.33 -1.73 -7.69
N ASP A 92 5.45 -2.40 -8.83
CA ASP A 92 6.75 -2.61 -9.49
C ASP A 92 7.25 -1.35 -10.20
N THR A 93 6.34 -0.44 -10.58
CA THR A 93 6.68 0.78 -11.32
C THR A 93 5.83 1.98 -10.87
N ASP A 94 6.41 3.18 -10.92
CA ASP A 94 5.70 4.44 -10.64
C ASP A 94 4.47 4.64 -11.56
N GLY A 95 4.51 4.04 -12.76
CA GLY A 95 3.38 4.06 -13.70
C GLY A 95 2.21 3.16 -13.28
N GLN A 96 2.47 2.07 -12.56
CA GLN A 96 1.42 1.26 -11.95
C GLN A 96 0.78 2.04 -10.79
N ASP A 97 1.59 2.61 -9.89
CA ASP A 97 1.09 3.47 -8.80
C ASP A 97 0.24 4.62 -9.34
N ALA A 98 0.71 5.33 -10.37
CA ALA A 98 -0.03 6.46 -10.93
C ALA A 98 -1.39 6.03 -11.51
N ARG A 99 -1.48 4.85 -12.13
CA ARG A 99 -2.76 4.32 -12.63
C ARG A 99 -3.67 3.90 -11.49
N VAL A 100 -3.14 3.33 -10.41
CA VAL A 100 -3.92 2.99 -9.23
C VAL A 100 -4.48 4.25 -8.58
N VAL A 101 -3.64 5.24 -8.31
CA VAL A 101 -4.05 6.52 -7.72
C VAL A 101 -5.07 7.25 -8.62
N PHE A 102 -4.87 7.26 -9.94
CA PHE A 102 -5.85 7.88 -10.84
C PHE A 102 -7.19 7.15 -10.89
N ALA A 103 -7.22 5.84 -10.63
CA ALA A 103 -8.41 5.03 -10.78
C ALA A 103 -9.54 5.39 -9.81
N GLY A 104 -9.22 5.85 -8.60
CA GLY A 104 -10.23 6.27 -7.62
C GLY A 104 -11.03 7.49 -8.07
N PRO A 105 -10.38 8.65 -8.32
CA PRO A 105 -11.04 9.82 -8.85
C PRO A 105 -11.76 9.55 -10.17
N ALA A 106 -11.18 8.74 -11.05
CA ALA A 106 -11.82 8.35 -12.31
C ALA A 106 -13.12 7.56 -12.07
N ALA A 107 -13.13 6.62 -11.13
CA ALA A 107 -14.34 5.86 -10.77
C ALA A 107 -15.42 6.78 -10.17
N GLY A 108 -15.03 7.70 -9.29
CA GLY A 108 -15.92 8.74 -8.76
C GLY A 108 -16.53 9.58 -9.88
N LEU A 109 -15.72 10.18 -10.75
CA LEU A 109 -16.20 11.01 -11.86
C LEU A 109 -17.12 10.26 -12.82
N LEU A 110 -16.80 9.00 -13.15
CA LEU A 110 -17.65 8.16 -14.00
C LEU A 110 -19.01 7.90 -13.33
N PHE A 111 -19.01 7.59 -12.03
CA PHE A 111 -20.24 7.37 -11.29
C PHE A 111 -21.08 8.65 -11.15
N GLY A 112 -20.44 9.79 -10.87
CA GLY A 112 -21.09 11.11 -10.86
C GLY A 112 -21.70 11.46 -12.22
N GLY A 113 -20.98 11.19 -13.31
CA GLY A 113 -21.47 11.36 -14.68
C GLY A 113 -22.69 10.47 -14.98
N LEU A 114 -22.70 9.23 -14.51
CA LEU A 114 -23.85 8.34 -14.65
C LEU A 114 -25.06 8.84 -13.84
N VAL A 115 -24.84 9.27 -12.60
CA VAL A 115 -25.90 9.86 -11.77
C VAL A 115 -26.48 11.11 -12.45
N TYR A 116 -25.62 11.96 -13.01
CA TYR A 116 -26.03 13.15 -13.76
C TYR A 116 -26.84 12.78 -15.01
N LEU A 117 -26.42 11.75 -15.75
CA LEU A 117 -27.18 11.27 -16.89
C LEU A 117 -28.58 10.77 -16.50
N VAL A 118 -28.69 10.07 -15.37
CA VAL A 118 -30.00 9.64 -14.83
C VAL A 118 -30.89 10.83 -14.48
N THR A 119 -30.35 11.93 -13.96
CA THR A 119 -31.16 13.13 -13.67
C THR A 119 -31.74 13.77 -14.93
N LEU A 120 -31.03 13.68 -16.06
CA LEU A 120 -31.50 14.19 -17.35
C LEU A 120 -32.53 13.26 -18.01
N LEU A 121 -32.30 11.94 -17.95
CA LEU A 121 -33.12 10.96 -18.64
C LEU A 121 -34.39 10.57 -17.86
N ALA A 122 -34.35 10.63 -16.53
CA ALA A 122 -35.44 10.25 -15.66
C ALA A 122 -35.69 11.27 -14.54
N PRO A 123 -35.99 12.55 -14.89
CA PRO A 123 -36.15 13.61 -13.91
C PRO A 123 -37.27 13.32 -12.91
N THR A 124 -38.34 12.63 -13.33
CA THR A 124 -39.45 12.24 -12.45
C THR A 124 -39.04 11.30 -11.31
N LEU A 125 -38.02 10.46 -11.51
CA LEU A 125 -37.46 9.63 -10.45
C LEU A 125 -36.72 10.47 -9.42
N VAL A 126 -35.91 11.44 -9.90
CA VAL A 126 -35.05 12.28 -9.06
C VAL A 126 -35.85 13.31 -8.27
N TYR A 127 -36.78 14.00 -8.94
CA TYR A 127 -37.62 15.04 -8.35
C TYR A 127 -38.90 14.50 -7.70
N SER A 128 -38.97 13.18 -7.47
CA SER A 128 -40.11 12.51 -6.83
C SER A 128 -40.35 12.97 -5.39
N SER A 129 -39.28 13.34 -4.66
CA SER A 129 -39.35 13.82 -3.28
C SER A 129 -38.13 14.68 -2.93
N GLY A 130 -38.28 15.58 -1.95
CA GLY A 130 -37.14 16.38 -1.45
C GLY A 130 -36.01 15.52 -0.86
N VAL A 131 -36.33 14.32 -0.35
CA VAL A 131 -35.35 13.34 0.17
C VAL A 131 -34.50 12.78 -0.97
N MET A 132 -35.14 12.38 -2.09
CA MET A 132 -34.44 11.87 -3.26
C MET A 132 -33.56 12.96 -3.90
N VAL A 133 -34.07 14.18 -4.01
CA VAL A 133 -33.29 15.33 -4.51
C VAL A 133 -32.05 15.55 -3.65
N THR A 134 -32.19 15.52 -2.32
CA THR A 134 -31.06 15.66 -1.39
C THR A 134 -30.00 14.58 -1.62
N PHE A 135 -30.43 13.33 -1.77
CA PHE A 135 -29.53 12.20 -2.01
C PHE A 135 -28.76 12.34 -3.33
N VAL A 136 -29.45 12.70 -4.41
CA VAL A 136 -28.85 12.84 -5.74
C VAL A 136 -27.89 14.03 -5.78
N ILE A 137 -28.24 15.17 -5.16
CA ILE A 137 -27.33 16.32 -5.03
C ILE A 137 -26.07 15.91 -4.26
N ALA A 138 -26.21 15.17 -3.15
CA ALA A 138 -25.08 14.68 -2.38
C ALA A 138 -24.17 13.76 -3.22
N LEU A 139 -24.75 12.82 -3.96
CA LEU A 139 -24.01 11.93 -4.87
C LEU A 139 -23.24 12.74 -5.94
N LEU A 140 -23.90 13.69 -6.60
CA LEU A 140 -23.25 14.52 -7.62
C LEU A 140 -22.12 15.36 -7.03
N TYR A 141 -22.35 15.96 -5.86
CA TYR A 141 -21.35 16.79 -5.21
C TYR A 141 -20.12 15.98 -4.83
N VAL A 142 -20.28 14.82 -4.19
CA VAL A 142 -19.13 14.00 -3.77
C VAL A 142 -18.43 13.36 -4.98
N ASN A 143 -19.15 12.85 -5.96
CA ASN A 143 -18.51 12.16 -7.09
C ASN A 143 -17.92 13.10 -8.14
N ILE A 144 -18.40 14.34 -8.24
CA ILE A 144 -17.88 15.32 -9.20
C ILE A 144 -16.96 16.30 -8.49
N VAL A 145 -17.50 17.10 -7.56
CA VAL A 145 -16.73 18.18 -6.93
C VAL A 145 -15.60 17.61 -6.07
N TRP A 146 -15.91 16.65 -5.19
CA TRP A 146 -14.88 16.08 -4.32
C TRP A 146 -13.85 15.26 -5.08
N SER A 147 -14.23 14.46 -6.08
CA SER A 147 -13.25 13.76 -6.93
C SER A 147 -12.36 14.71 -7.75
N LEU A 148 -12.90 15.84 -8.24
CA LEU A 148 -12.08 16.87 -8.90
C LEU A 148 -11.12 17.55 -7.93
N VAL A 149 -11.57 17.91 -6.73
CA VAL A 149 -10.69 18.47 -5.69
C VAL A 149 -9.60 17.47 -5.33
N ASN A 150 -9.95 16.21 -5.13
CA ASN A 150 -9.02 15.15 -4.78
C ASN A 150 -7.96 14.95 -5.88
N LEU A 151 -8.34 15.03 -7.16
CA LEU A 151 -7.43 14.85 -8.29
C LEU A 151 -6.60 16.10 -8.65
N LEU A 152 -7.19 17.30 -8.60
CA LEU A 152 -6.56 18.52 -9.12
C LEU A 152 -5.69 19.24 -8.09
N VAL A 153 -5.98 19.08 -6.80
CA VAL A 153 -5.23 19.77 -5.75
C VAL A 153 -3.94 18.98 -5.45
N PRO A 154 -2.74 19.55 -5.71
CA PRO A 154 -1.48 18.86 -5.49
C PRO A 154 -1.07 18.90 -4.00
N MET A 155 -1.91 18.31 -3.14
CA MET A 155 -1.75 18.34 -1.68
C MET A 155 -1.79 16.92 -1.13
N TRP A 156 -0.70 16.49 -0.48
CA TRP A 156 -0.67 15.25 0.28
C TRP A 156 -1.62 15.34 1.48
N PRO A 157 -2.43 14.30 1.77
CA PRO A 157 -2.43 12.95 1.21
C PRO A 157 -3.42 12.70 0.04
N LEU A 158 -4.01 13.74 -0.56
CA LEU A 158 -4.96 13.59 -1.68
C LEU A 158 -4.30 12.91 -2.89
N ASP A 159 -5.13 12.28 -3.73
CA ASP A 159 -4.72 11.55 -4.94
C ASP A 159 -3.96 12.45 -5.92
N GLY A 160 -4.34 13.71 -6.04
CA GLY A 160 -3.64 14.73 -6.83
C GLY A 160 -2.25 15.05 -6.27
N GLY A 161 -2.08 15.05 -4.95
CA GLY A 161 -0.77 15.15 -4.30
C GLY A 161 0.10 13.91 -4.53
N GLN A 162 -0.51 12.72 -4.48
CA GLN A 162 0.18 11.47 -4.80
C GLN A 162 0.61 11.39 -6.27
N LEU A 163 -0.26 11.79 -7.21
CA LEU A 163 0.07 11.89 -8.63
C LEU A 163 1.15 12.95 -8.90
N PHE A 164 1.08 14.09 -8.24
CA PHE A 164 2.11 15.13 -8.32
C PHE A 164 3.47 14.59 -7.87
N HIS A 165 3.50 13.85 -6.75
CA HIS A 165 4.71 13.20 -6.26
C HIS A 165 5.27 12.20 -7.29
N LEU A 166 4.44 11.28 -7.79
CA LEU A 166 4.84 10.29 -8.80
C LEU A 166 5.33 10.95 -10.10
N LEU A 167 4.73 12.07 -10.50
CA LEU A 167 5.18 12.86 -11.63
C LEU A 167 6.57 13.45 -11.40
N LEU A 168 6.84 13.99 -10.20
CA LEU A 168 8.17 14.51 -9.86
C LEU A 168 9.23 13.41 -9.86
N ARG A 169 8.91 12.22 -9.33
CA ARG A 169 9.81 11.05 -9.33
C ARG A 169 10.24 10.61 -10.73
N ARG A 170 9.43 10.89 -11.76
CA ARG A 170 9.80 10.60 -13.15
C ARG A 170 11.02 11.40 -13.63
N PHE A 171 11.24 12.58 -13.06
CA PHE A 171 12.28 13.51 -13.53
C PHE A 171 13.35 13.82 -12.48
N LYS A 172 13.10 13.51 -11.22
CA LYS A 172 13.92 13.89 -10.06
C LYS A 172 14.08 12.71 -9.11
N ASP A 173 15.08 12.79 -8.25
CA ASP A 173 15.32 11.82 -7.19
C ASP A 173 14.22 11.86 -6.12
N GLU A 174 14.10 10.77 -5.37
CA GLU A 174 13.06 10.57 -4.34
C GLU A 174 13.05 11.71 -3.32
N GLU A 175 14.22 12.14 -2.85
CA GLU A 175 14.32 13.16 -1.80
C GLU A 175 13.83 14.53 -2.31
N TYR A 176 14.18 14.89 -3.54
CA TYR A 176 13.66 16.11 -4.16
C TYR A 176 12.15 16.03 -4.38
N ALA A 177 11.66 14.92 -4.97
CA ALA A 177 10.24 14.73 -5.24
C ALA A 177 9.42 14.81 -3.95
N ARG A 178 9.89 14.16 -2.89
CA ARG A 178 9.29 14.18 -1.55
C ARG A 178 9.25 15.59 -0.95
N ARG A 179 10.39 16.28 -0.88
CA ARG A 179 10.48 17.64 -0.31
C ARG A 179 9.58 18.61 -1.04
N THR A 180 9.60 18.60 -2.37
CA THR A 180 8.76 19.48 -3.18
C THR A 180 7.27 19.16 -2.99
N THR A 181 6.89 17.88 -2.98
CA THR A 181 5.48 17.48 -2.75
C THR A 181 4.96 18.00 -1.42
N LEU A 182 5.67 17.74 -0.33
CA LEU A 182 5.23 18.15 1.01
C LEU A 182 5.25 19.67 1.19
N THR A 183 6.24 20.35 0.61
CA THR A 183 6.30 21.81 0.64
C THR A 183 5.11 22.43 -0.09
N VAL A 184 4.84 21.99 -1.32
CA VAL A 184 3.66 22.42 -2.10
C VAL A 184 2.37 22.12 -1.32
N SER A 185 2.27 20.95 -0.69
CA SER A 185 1.11 20.58 0.13
C SER A 185 0.86 21.57 1.28
N ILE A 186 1.90 22.01 1.98
CA ILE A 186 1.79 23.02 3.06
C ILE A 186 1.33 24.37 2.49
N PHE A 187 1.93 24.81 1.39
CA PHE A 187 1.58 26.08 0.75
C PHE A 187 0.16 26.09 0.18
N VAL A 188 -0.39 24.94 -0.19
CA VAL A 188 -1.78 24.78 -0.64
C VAL A 188 -2.74 24.66 0.54
N ALA A 189 -2.36 23.92 1.58
CA ALA A 189 -3.20 23.69 2.76
C ALA A 189 -3.51 24.98 3.54
N ILE A 190 -2.54 25.88 3.69
CA ILE A 190 -2.72 27.12 4.47
C ILE A 190 -3.79 28.05 3.87
N PRO A 191 -3.74 28.45 2.59
CA PRO A 191 -4.80 29.25 1.98
C PRO A 191 -6.15 28.54 1.97
N ALA A 192 -6.18 27.23 1.66
CA ALA A 192 -7.41 26.45 1.67
C ALA A 192 -8.07 26.45 3.05
N ALA A 193 -7.28 26.33 4.12
CA ALA A 193 -7.74 26.41 5.49
C ALA A 193 -8.29 27.80 5.86
N ILE A 194 -7.62 28.88 5.43
CA ILE A 194 -8.08 30.25 5.66
C ILE A 194 -9.43 30.46 4.97
N VAL A 195 -9.54 30.09 3.69
CA VAL A 195 -10.81 30.22 2.93
C VAL A 195 -11.91 29.41 3.60
N ALA A 196 -11.66 28.16 3.95
CA ALA A 196 -12.65 27.31 4.61
C ALA A 196 -13.04 27.85 6.00
N PHE A 197 -12.11 28.39 6.79
CA PHE A 197 -12.42 29.04 8.05
C PHE A 197 -13.29 30.29 7.87
N LEU A 198 -13.01 31.12 6.85
CA LEU A 198 -13.79 32.32 6.57
C LEU A 198 -15.21 32.00 6.09
N MET A 199 -15.38 30.94 5.29
CA MET A 199 -16.67 30.50 4.76
C MET A 199 -17.56 29.84 5.83
N PHE A 200 -17.01 28.91 6.62
CA PHE A 200 -17.79 28.08 7.53
C PHE A 200 -17.76 28.55 8.98
N ARG A 201 -16.84 29.47 9.34
CA ARG A 201 -16.65 30.01 10.70
C ARG A 201 -16.49 28.92 11.78
N SER A 202 -15.96 27.76 11.40
CA SER A 202 -15.82 26.59 12.28
C SER A 202 -14.37 26.42 12.74
N LEU A 203 -14.17 26.37 14.06
CA LEU A 203 -12.86 26.09 14.66
C LEU A 203 -12.34 24.69 14.31
N LEU A 204 -13.24 23.73 14.04
CA LEU A 204 -12.86 22.35 13.66
C LEU A 204 -12.08 22.32 12.35
N ILE A 205 -12.40 23.18 11.39
CA ILE A 205 -11.69 23.27 10.11
C ILE A 205 -10.26 23.76 10.34
N GLY A 206 -10.09 24.77 11.20
CA GLY A 206 -8.76 25.26 11.59
C GLY A 206 -7.94 24.17 12.27
N PHE A 207 -8.56 23.39 13.16
CA PHE A 207 -7.91 22.25 13.81
C PHE A 207 -7.43 21.20 12.80
N PHE A 208 -8.30 20.77 11.86
CA PHE A 208 -7.91 19.81 10.82
C PHE A 208 -6.82 20.34 9.90
N ALA A 209 -6.86 21.62 9.54
CA ALA A 209 -5.82 22.25 8.74
C ALA A 209 -4.45 22.23 9.44
N VAL A 210 -4.41 22.59 10.74
CA VAL A 210 -3.19 22.51 11.54
C VAL A 210 -2.68 21.07 11.59
N MET A 211 -3.57 20.08 11.76
CA MET A 211 -3.17 18.67 11.73
C MET A 211 -2.54 18.25 10.40
N VAL A 212 -3.11 18.65 9.25
CA VAL A 212 -2.57 18.32 7.92
C VAL A 212 -1.19 18.96 7.73
N VAL A 213 -1.04 20.23 8.09
CA VAL A 213 0.24 20.94 7.99
C VAL A 213 1.29 20.30 8.91
N MET A 214 0.92 20.01 10.16
CA MET A 214 1.81 19.38 11.13
C MET A 214 2.23 17.99 10.66
N ASN A 215 1.31 17.22 10.07
CA ASN A 215 1.61 15.91 9.47
C ASN A 215 2.65 16.03 8.33
N CYS A 216 2.46 16.98 7.41
CA CYS A 216 3.41 17.23 6.33
C CYS A 216 4.79 17.65 6.88
N MET A 217 4.84 18.50 7.91
CA MET A 217 6.08 18.92 8.57
C MET A 217 6.80 17.73 9.24
N THR A 218 6.06 16.87 9.93
CA THR A 218 6.62 15.65 10.54
C THR A 218 7.17 14.69 9.47
N MET A 219 6.47 14.51 8.34
CA MET A 219 6.95 13.70 7.22
C MET A 219 8.22 14.30 6.58
N LEU A 220 8.31 15.64 6.51
CA LEU A 220 9.51 16.34 6.04
C LEU A 220 10.72 16.02 6.93
N GLN A 221 10.54 16.11 8.26
CA GLN A 221 11.58 15.90 9.26
C GLN A 221 12.04 14.44 9.35
N ASN A 222 11.11 13.49 9.28
CA ASN A 222 11.41 12.07 9.49
C ASN A 222 12.00 11.35 8.27
N GLY A 223 12.05 12.01 7.10
CA GLY A 223 12.58 11.41 5.88
C GLY A 223 11.80 10.17 5.38
N GLN A 224 10.56 9.99 5.82
CA GLN A 224 9.72 8.86 5.41
C GLN A 224 9.41 8.94 3.91
N SER A 225 9.59 7.84 3.18
CA SER A 225 9.15 7.75 1.78
C SER A 225 7.63 7.86 1.72
N LEU A 226 7.13 8.66 0.77
CA LEU A 226 5.69 8.89 0.62
C LEU A 226 5.00 7.72 -0.10
N VAL A 227 5.68 7.14 -1.08
CA VAL A 227 5.24 5.94 -1.78
C VAL A 227 6.27 4.85 -1.53
N GLY A 228 5.80 3.72 -0.99
CA GLY A 228 6.61 2.52 -0.78
C GLY A 228 7.15 2.05 -2.11
N ARG A 229 8.46 2.18 -2.30
CA ARG A 229 9.14 1.63 -3.47
C ARG A 229 10.17 0.64 -2.97
N ARG A 230 10.13 -0.54 -3.58
CA ARG A 230 11.24 -1.50 -3.59
C ARG A 230 12.38 -0.80 -4.30
N SER A 231 13.19 -0.09 -3.53
CA SER A 231 14.29 0.70 -4.06
C SER A 231 15.13 -0.20 -4.95
N THR A 232 15.16 0.07 -6.26
CA THR A 232 16.03 -0.65 -7.21
C THR A 232 17.49 -0.56 -6.78
N ARG A 233 17.86 0.48 -6.02
CA ARG A 233 19.19 0.64 -5.41
C ARG A 233 19.40 -0.25 -4.17
N SER A 234 18.35 -0.52 -3.41
CA SER A 234 18.35 -1.49 -2.30
C SER A 234 18.34 -2.93 -2.83
N GLN A 235 17.60 -3.21 -3.90
CA GLN A 235 17.65 -4.49 -4.60
C GLN A 235 18.98 -4.70 -5.31
N SER A 236 19.56 -3.69 -5.97
CA SER A 236 20.92 -3.77 -6.54
C SER A 236 21.92 -4.04 -5.43
N ARG A 237 21.96 -3.24 -4.36
CA ARG A 237 22.88 -3.50 -3.23
C ARG A 237 22.68 -4.88 -2.60
N ALA A 238 21.45 -5.33 -2.42
CA ALA A 238 21.19 -6.67 -1.89
C ALA A 238 21.64 -7.74 -2.89
N SER A 239 21.36 -7.59 -4.18
CA SER A 239 21.80 -8.50 -5.23
C SER A 239 23.32 -8.53 -5.33
N ASP A 240 23.98 -7.38 -5.28
CA ASP A 240 25.43 -7.22 -5.32
C ASP A 240 26.07 -7.88 -4.08
N PHE A 241 25.50 -7.66 -2.90
CA PHE A 241 25.94 -8.28 -1.64
C PHE A 241 25.79 -9.81 -1.65
N HIS A 242 24.65 -10.35 -2.12
CA HIS A 242 24.48 -11.80 -2.22
C HIS A 242 25.38 -12.41 -3.31
N GLN A 243 25.69 -11.67 -4.37
CA GLN A 243 26.66 -12.12 -5.38
C GLN A 243 28.08 -12.16 -4.82
N GLU A 244 28.49 -11.14 -4.06
CA GLU A 244 29.80 -11.08 -3.41
C GLU A 244 29.98 -12.25 -2.42
N LEU A 245 29.00 -12.45 -1.54
CA LEU A 245 29.01 -13.59 -0.60
C LEU A 245 29.01 -14.96 -1.30
N LEU A 246 28.31 -15.10 -2.44
CA LEU A 246 28.32 -16.36 -3.19
C LEU A 246 29.69 -16.65 -3.77
N VAL A 247 30.35 -15.63 -4.35
CA VAL A 247 31.70 -15.77 -4.90
C VAL A 247 32.70 -16.12 -3.80
N GLU A 248 32.61 -15.48 -2.63
CA GLU A 248 33.43 -15.81 -1.47
C GLU A 248 33.16 -17.24 -0.97
N ALA A 249 31.89 -17.67 -0.90
CA ALA A 249 31.55 -19.02 -0.49
C ALA A 249 32.06 -20.08 -1.47
N GLU A 250 32.01 -19.82 -2.78
CA GLU A 250 32.57 -20.70 -3.80
C GLU A 250 34.10 -20.77 -3.75
N ALA A 251 34.77 -19.64 -3.47
CA ALA A 251 36.21 -19.61 -3.25
C ALA A 251 36.61 -20.40 -2.00
N ALA A 252 35.92 -20.20 -0.88
CA ALA A 252 36.15 -20.97 0.35
C ALA A 252 35.92 -22.47 0.15
N LEU A 253 34.90 -22.85 -0.64
CA LEU A 253 34.65 -24.25 -1.01
C LEU A 253 35.80 -24.82 -1.86
N ALA A 254 36.36 -24.04 -2.78
CA ALA A 254 37.49 -24.46 -3.61
C ALA A 254 38.80 -24.59 -2.82
N ASP A 255 38.96 -23.78 -1.78
CA ASP A 255 40.10 -23.81 -0.84
C ASP A 255 39.93 -24.86 0.28
N GLU A 256 38.87 -25.68 0.22
CA GLU A 256 38.51 -26.68 1.24
C GLU A 256 38.26 -26.09 2.65
N ASP A 257 37.98 -24.78 2.75
CA ASP A 257 37.55 -24.13 3.99
C ASP A 257 36.03 -24.30 4.17
N TRP A 258 35.65 -25.52 4.55
CA TRP A 258 34.25 -25.92 4.68
C TRP A 258 33.47 -25.09 5.71
N ARG A 259 34.13 -24.63 6.78
CA ARG A 259 33.49 -23.83 7.83
C ARG A 259 33.12 -22.45 7.32
N GLU A 260 34.02 -21.82 6.57
CA GLU A 260 33.78 -20.49 6.04
C GLU A 260 32.72 -20.51 4.93
N ALA A 261 32.80 -21.49 4.01
CA ALA A 261 31.76 -21.71 2.99
C ALA A 261 30.37 -21.93 3.62
N TYR A 262 30.29 -22.72 4.70
CA TYR A 262 29.06 -22.96 5.45
C TYR A 262 28.51 -21.69 6.11
N ARG A 263 29.38 -20.91 6.77
CA ARG A 263 29.04 -19.66 7.44
C ARG A 263 28.47 -18.63 6.47
N LEU A 264 29.15 -18.42 5.33
CA LEU A 264 28.75 -17.46 4.30
C LEU A 264 27.38 -17.82 3.70
N CYS A 265 27.14 -19.10 3.42
CA CYS A 265 25.86 -19.56 2.90
C CYS A 265 24.70 -19.38 3.90
N HIS A 266 24.92 -19.59 5.20
CA HIS A 266 23.93 -19.28 6.22
C HIS A 266 23.68 -17.78 6.36
N GLN A 267 24.73 -16.96 6.29
CA GLN A 267 24.62 -15.50 6.29
C GLN A 267 23.76 -15.01 5.13
N MET A 268 23.96 -15.55 3.92
CA MET A 268 23.13 -15.24 2.74
C MET A 268 21.65 -15.62 2.94
N ARG A 269 21.38 -16.76 3.58
CA ARG A 269 20.00 -17.19 3.85
C ARG A 269 19.32 -16.34 4.93
N ALA A 270 20.08 -15.85 5.90
CA ALA A 270 19.58 -14.95 6.93
C ALA A 270 19.31 -13.52 6.40
N SER A 271 20.02 -13.08 5.35
CA SER A 271 19.89 -11.73 4.79
C SER A 271 18.66 -11.51 3.87
N GLY A 272 17.88 -12.55 3.57
CA GLY A 272 16.57 -12.43 2.92
C GLY A 272 16.37 -13.33 1.70
N THR A 273 15.42 -12.94 0.83
CA THR A 273 15.04 -13.70 -0.36
C THR A 273 16.01 -13.47 -1.51
N MET A 274 16.54 -14.55 -2.10
CA MET A 274 17.47 -14.53 -3.24
C MET A 274 16.86 -15.22 -4.48
N PRO A 275 17.40 -14.99 -5.69
CA PRO A 275 16.95 -15.67 -6.91
C PRO A 275 17.06 -17.20 -6.80
N GLN A 276 16.11 -17.94 -7.38
CA GLN A 276 16.05 -19.40 -7.26
C GLN A 276 17.36 -20.09 -7.67
N LYS A 277 17.97 -19.67 -8.79
CA LYS A 277 19.25 -20.22 -9.27
C LYS A 277 20.40 -20.05 -8.27
N MET A 278 20.40 -18.96 -7.51
CA MET A 278 21.39 -18.71 -6.46
C MET A 278 21.09 -19.56 -5.23
N LEU A 279 19.82 -19.63 -4.82
CA LEU A 279 19.39 -20.45 -3.69
C LEU A 279 19.73 -21.94 -3.92
N ASP A 280 19.50 -22.43 -5.13
CA ASP A 280 19.86 -23.76 -5.59
C ASP A 280 21.36 -24.04 -5.42
N ARG A 281 22.21 -23.06 -5.73
CA ARG A 281 23.66 -23.15 -5.53
C ARG A 281 24.04 -23.16 -4.05
N VAL A 282 23.43 -22.28 -3.25
CA VAL A 282 23.64 -22.19 -1.79
C VAL A 282 23.29 -23.51 -1.10
N TRP A 283 22.20 -24.18 -1.49
CA TRP A 283 21.87 -25.51 -0.94
C TRP A 283 22.92 -26.56 -1.25
N GLY A 284 23.48 -26.53 -2.46
CA GLY A 284 24.57 -27.43 -2.84
C GLY A 284 25.82 -27.23 -1.99
N ILE A 285 26.24 -25.96 -1.80
CA ILE A 285 27.41 -25.61 -0.98
C ILE A 285 27.17 -26.02 0.48
N LEU A 286 26.04 -25.66 1.08
CA LEU A 286 25.69 -26.05 2.46
C LEU A 286 25.71 -27.57 2.65
N GLY A 287 25.14 -28.31 1.70
CA GLY A 287 25.09 -29.77 1.76
C GLY A 287 26.48 -30.41 1.73
N VAL A 288 27.36 -29.96 0.81
CA VAL A 288 28.73 -30.48 0.71
C VAL A 288 29.56 -30.08 1.92
N SER A 289 29.55 -28.80 2.32
CA SER A 289 30.31 -28.31 3.47
C SER A 289 29.88 -28.99 4.78
N ALA A 290 28.58 -29.15 5.02
CA ALA A 290 28.07 -29.87 6.20
C ALA A 290 28.48 -31.36 6.20
N THR A 291 28.54 -31.98 5.03
CA THR A 291 29.02 -33.37 4.87
C THR A 291 30.49 -33.49 5.28
N GLU A 292 31.35 -32.57 4.85
CA GLU A 292 32.79 -32.62 5.22
C GLU A 292 33.05 -32.24 6.68
N MET A 293 32.18 -31.42 7.28
CA MET A 293 32.24 -31.12 8.71
C MET A 293 31.71 -32.25 9.61
N GLY A 294 31.07 -33.27 9.04
CA GLY A 294 30.48 -34.39 9.78
C GLY A 294 29.11 -34.12 10.40
N GLU A 295 28.41 -33.07 9.96
CA GLU A 295 27.06 -32.72 10.39
C GLU A 295 26.02 -33.45 9.53
N TRP A 296 25.97 -34.78 9.66
CA TRP A 296 25.29 -35.67 8.70
C TRP A 296 23.78 -35.42 8.55
N ASP A 297 23.07 -35.15 9.65
CA ASP A 297 21.62 -34.93 9.65
C ASP A 297 21.24 -33.61 8.95
N GLU A 298 21.96 -32.52 9.26
CA GLU A 298 21.73 -31.22 8.61
C GLU A 298 22.13 -31.27 7.13
N ALA A 299 23.26 -31.92 6.83
CA ALA A 299 23.75 -32.10 5.47
C ALA A 299 22.70 -32.77 4.57
N LEU A 300 22.05 -33.84 5.04
CA LEU A 300 21.03 -34.55 4.27
C LEU A 300 19.82 -33.63 3.97
N GLY A 301 19.38 -32.86 4.97
CA GLY A 301 18.30 -31.89 4.80
C GLY A 301 18.61 -30.78 3.79
N TYR A 302 19.88 -30.38 3.67
CA TYR A 302 20.31 -29.42 2.64
C TYR A 302 20.39 -30.07 1.26
N LEU A 303 20.93 -31.28 1.17
CA LEU A 303 21.12 -32.02 -0.08
C LEU A 303 19.79 -32.45 -0.72
N GLU A 304 18.74 -32.69 0.05
CA GLU A 304 17.39 -32.96 -0.47
C GLU A 304 16.77 -31.74 -1.18
N ARG A 305 17.18 -30.53 -0.78
CA ARG A 305 16.72 -29.26 -1.37
C ARG A 305 17.62 -28.78 -2.51
N ALA A 306 18.83 -29.32 -2.60
CA ALA A 306 19.79 -28.97 -3.64
C ALA A 306 19.41 -29.59 -4.99
N PRO A 307 19.77 -28.93 -6.11
CA PRO A 307 19.68 -29.55 -7.43
C PRO A 307 20.50 -30.84 -7.48
N ARG A 308 20.01 -31.82 -8.26
CA ARG A 308 20.76 -33.06 -8.49
C ARG A 308 22.05 -32.76 -9.26
N SER A 309 23.17 -32.80 -8.55
CA SER A 309 24.51 -32.72 -9.11
C SER A 309 25.32 -33.96 -8.69
N PRO A 310 26.34 -34.38 -9.48
CA PRO A 310 27.18 -35.53 -9.13
C PRO A 310 27.90 -35.36 -7.78
N GLU A 311 28.17 -34.12 -7.37
CA GLU A 311 28.77 -33.80 -6.07
C GLU A 311 27.77 -33.97 -4.93
N ALA A 312 26.56 -33.44 -5.09
CA ALA A 312 25.50 -33.56 -4.09
C ALA A 312 25.05 -35.01 -3.89
N GLU A 313 24.98 -35.80 -4.95
CA GLU A 313 24.62 -37.22 -4.86
C GLU A 313 25.69 -38.05 -4.14
N ARG A 314 26.98 -37.76 -4.40
CA ARG A 314 28.11 -38.39 -3.68
C ARG A 314 28.12 -38.01 -2.20
N ALA A 315 27.90 -36.74 -1.88
CA ALA A 315 27.78 -36.26 -0.51
C ALA A 315 26.61 -36.93 0.23
N ALA A 316 25.44 -37.01 -0.41
CA ALA A 316 24.25 -37.63 0.19
C ALA A 316 24.41 -39.13 0.43
N ALA A 317 25.13 -39.84 -0.45
CA ALA A 317 25.47 -41.24 -0.24
C ALA A 317 26.35 -41.41 1.01
N ARG A 318 27.40 -40.58 1.17
CA ARG A 318 28.26 -40.59 2.35
C ARG A 318 27.51 -40.30 3.65
N CYS A 319 26.64 -39.29 3.67
CA CYS A 319 25.81 -38.98 4.84
C CYS A 319 24.95 -40.18 5.25
N ARG A 320 24.30 -40.84 4.29
CA ARG A 320 23.43 -42.00 4.56
C ARG A 320 24.22 -43.19 5.11
N ASP A 321 25.42 -43.44 4.59
CA ASP A 321 26.26 -44.54 5.08
C ASP A 321 26.81 -44.25 6.49
N ALA A 322 27.22 -43.01 6.76
CA ALA A 322 27.67 -42.59 8.09
C ALA A 322 26.57 -42.69 9.15
N LEU A 323 25.34 -42.24 8.84
CA LEU A 323 24.19 -42.34 9.75
C LEU A 323 23.80 -43.79 10.03
N ARG A 324 23.87 -44.67 9.02
CA ARG A 324 23.65 -46.11 9.21
C ARG A 324 24.66 -46.72 10.17
N MET A 325 25.93 -46.34 10.08
CA MET A 325 26.99 -46.82 10.98
C MET A 325 26.83 -46.29 12.41
N GLN A 326 26.24 -45.10 12.62
CA GLN A 326 25.96 -44.56 13.95
C GLN A 326 24.72 -45.17 14.62
N SER A 327 23.80 -45.72 13.82
CA SER A 327 22.58 -46.38 14.29
C SER A 327 22.72 -47.88 14.60
N ALA A 328 23.90 -48.47 14.31
CA ALA A 328 24.22 -49.88 14.51
C ALA A 328 25.07 -50.08 15.77
#